data_AF-T1A9K6-F1
#
_entry.id   AF-T1A9K6-F1
#
_cell.length_a   1.000
_cell.length_b   1.000
_cell.length_c   1.000
_cell.angle_alpha   90.00
_cell.angle_beta   90.00
_cell.angle_gamma   90.00
#
_symmetry.space_group_name_H-M   'P 1'
#
loop_
_entity.id
_entity.type
_entity.pdbx_description
1 polymer ?
#
loop_
_entity_poly.entity_id
_entity_poly.type
_entity_poly.pdbx_seq_one_letter_code
_entity_poly.pdbx_strand_id
1 'polypeptide(L)'
;MLIDTAVLLTTKTPVLVVQNVLNGIFGLVGVYFITRYYPVAWGVLSFGIGFVGVMSFLTDLGYSTAYVRYMATGEDEGTANSNFLFIKLLLGFLFAFVTYASLLIWTDVLHRGFEQSVEYWVVLGLIPYYFFMSLGSFPQSYHRTHLQSAKFAIPLIADA
;
A
#
# COMPACT_ATOMS: atom_id res chain seq x y z
N MET A 1 -19.53 28.22 5.55
CA MET A 1 -19.92 26.80 5.55
C MET A 1 -19.52 26.03 4.29
N LEU A 2 -20.09 26.26 3.09
CA LEU A 2 -19.54 25.66 1.84
C LEU A 2 -18.07 26.05 1.59
N ILE A 3 -17.72 27.28 2.00
CA ILE A 3 -16.38 27.85 1.92
C ILE A 3 -15.39 27.05 2.80
N ASP A 4 -15.75 26.60 4.00
CA ASP A 4 -14.82 25.91 4.91
C ASP A 4 -14.42 24.52 4.41
N THR A 5 -15.38 23.77 3.85
CA THR A 5 -15.10 22.49 3.17
C THR A 5 -14.31 22.66 1.88
N ALA A 6 -14.61 23.69 1.08
CA ALA A 6 -13.85 24.01 -0.11
C ALA A 6 -12.42 24.42 0.27
N VAL A 7 -12.24 25.22 1.31
CA VAL A 7 -10.94 25.64 1.84
C VAL A 7 -10.14 24.45 2.40
N LEU A 8 -10.77 23.52 3.13
CA LEU A 8 -10.13 22.28 3.61
C LEU A 8 -9.68 21.37 2.46
N LEU A 9 -10.48 21.22 1.42
CA LEU A 9 -10.11 20.45 0.22
C LEU A 9 -9.00 21.17 -0.57
N THR A 10 -9.07 22.50 -0.68
CA THR A 10 -8.12 23.32 -1.44
C THR A 10 -6.78 23.45 -0.73
N THR A 11 -6.72 23.36 0.60
CA THR A 11 -5.46 23.39 1.37
C THR A 11 -4.76 22.04 1.45
N LYS A 12 -5.50 20.92 1.47
CA LYS A 12 -4.90 19.57 1.55
C LYS A 12 -4.44 19.02 0.20
N THR A 13 -5.11 19.39 -0.90
CA THR A 13 -4.75 18.93 -2.24
C THR A 13 -3.32 19.34 -2.65
N PRO A 14 -2.87 20.60 -2.45
CA PRO A 14 -1.49 21.01 -2.73
C PRO A 14 -0.45 20.24 -1.93
N VAL A 15 -0.70 19.95 -0.64
CA VAL A 15 0.24 19.19 0.21
C VAL A 15 0.44 17.78 -0.33
N LEU A 16 -0.64 17.10 -0.72
CA LEU A 16 -0.58 15.76 -1.29
C LEU A 16 0.14 15.75 -2.66
N VAL A 17 -0.08 16.78 -3.48
CA VAL A 17 0.64 16.95 -4.75
C VAL A 17 2.13 17.16 -4.49
N VAL A 18 2.51 18.05 -3.57
CA VAL A 18 3.91 18.29 -3.20
C VAL A 18 4.58 17.03 -2.67
N GLN A 19 3.89 16.27 -1.80
CA GLN A 19 4.40 14.99 -1.30
C GLN A 19 4.68 14.00 -2.45
N ASN A 20 3.75 13.87 -3.40
CA ASN A 20 3.93 12.98 -4.54
C ASN A 20 5.06 13.44 -5.47
N VAL A 21 5.20 14.75 -5.70
CA VAL A 21 6.31 15.32 -6.47
C VAL A 21 7.64 15.03 -5.79
N LEU A 22 7.74 15.26 -4.47
CA LEU A 22 8.94 14.95 -3.70
C LEU A 22 9.29 13.47 -3.76
N ASN A 23 8.32 12.58 -3.52
CA ASN A 23 8.52 11.13 -3.66
C ASN A 23 9.00 10.75 -5.07
N GLY A 24 8.45 11.38 -6.11
CA GLY A 24 8.86 11.18 -7.50
C GLY A 24 10.29 11.64 -7.76
N ILE A 25 10.69 12.81 -7.24
CA ILE A 25 12.06 13.32 -7.35
C ILE A 25 13.03 12.38 -6.63
N PHE A 26 12.74 11.97 -5.40
CA PHE A 26 13.58 11.02 -4.67
C PHE A 26 13.68 9.68 -5.39
N GLY A 27 12.57 9.20 -5.96
CA GLY A 27 12.55 7.99 -6.79
C GLY A 27 13.47 8.13 -8.02
N LEU A 28 13.36 9.23 -8.76
CA LEU A 28 14.20 9.49 -9.94
C LEU A 28 15.68 9.59 -9.58
N VAL A 29 16.01 10.32 -8.51
CA VAL A 29 17.38 10.45 -8.03
C VAL A 29 17.93 9.07 -7.62
N GLY A 30 17.14 8.29 -6.86
CA GLY A 30 17.52 6.94 -6.46
C GLY A 30 17.81 6.03 -7.66
N VAL A 31 16.90 5.99 -8.64
CA VAL A 31 17.08 5.20 -9.87
C VAL A 31 18.28 5.68 -10.67
N TYR A 32 18.50 6.99 -10.79
CA TYR A 32 19.67 7.55 -11.46
C TYR A 32 20.98 7.04 -10.85
N PHE A 33 21.12 7.08 -9.51
CA PHE A 33 22.31 6.58 -8.84
C PHE A 33 22.48 5.05 -9.01
N ILE A 34 21.42 4.26 -8.82
CA ILE A 34 21.51 2.80 -8.96
C ILE A 34 21.89 2.43 -10.39
N THR A 35 21.22 2.99 -11.39
CA THR A 35 21.51 2.67 -12.80
C THR A 35 22.88 3.14 -13.25
N ARG A 36 23.40 4.25 -12.70
CA ARG A 36 24.73 4.78 -13.03
C ARG A 36 25.88 3.97 -12.43
N TYR A 37 25.75 3.55 -11.17
CA TYR A 37 26.85 2.91 -10.43
C TYR A 37 26.71 1.39 -10.31
N TYR A 38 25.48 0.86 -10.39
CA TYR A 38 25.15 -0.57 -10.23
C TYR A 38 24.02 -1.03 -11.20
N PRO A 39 24.22 -0.95 -12.53
CA PRO A 39 23.15 -1.18 -13.51
C PRO A 39 22.53 -2.59 -13.44
N VAL A 40 23.34 -3.62 -13.18
CA VAL A 40 22.86 -5.00 -13.04
C VAL A 40 21.94 -5.15 -11.82
N ALA A 41 22.22 -4.42 -10.73
CA ALA A 41 21.40 -4.46 -9.53
C ALA A 41 20.00 -3.88 -9.76
N TRP A 42 19.86 -2.89 -10.64
CA TRP A 42 18.54 -2.34 -10.98
C TRP A 42 17.66 -3.35 -11.70
N GLY A 43 18.21 -4.14 -12.62
CA GLY A 43 17.47 -5.18 -13.35
C GLY A 43 16.92 -6.25 -12.42
N VAL A 44 17.79 -6.80 -11.57
CA VAL A 44 17.44 -7.83 -10.56
C VAL A 44 16.40 -7.29 -9.56
N LEU A 45 16.59 -6.06 -9.07
CA LEU A 45 15.65 -5.43 -8.16
C LEU A 45 14.29 -5.19 -8.82
N SER A 46 14.28 -4.68 -10.05
CA SER A 46 13.06 -4.43 -10.81
C SER A 46 12.30 -5.72 -11.10
N PHE A 47 13.01 -6.81 -11.40
CA PHE A 47 12.42 -8.13 -11.53
C PHE A 47 11.72 -8.55 -10.23
N GLY A 48 12.39 -8.46 -9.08
CA GLY A 48 11.80 -8.81 -7.80
C GLY A 48 10.57 -7.95 -7.46
N ILE A 49 10.67 -6.63 -7.69
CA ILE A 49 9.55 -5.70 -7.51
C ILE A 49 8.38 -6.07 -8.43
N GLY A 50 8.64 -6.44 -9.68
CA GLY A 50 7.61 -6.88 -10.61
C GLY A 50 6.93 -8.18 -10.17
N PHE A 51 7.74 -9.19 -9.83
CA PHE A 51 7.24 -10.50 -9.38
C PHE A 51 6.35 -10.38 -8.15
N VAL A 52 6.85 -9.72 -7.10
CA VAL A 52 6.11 -9.53 -5.84
C VAL A 52 4.97 -8.53 -6.03
N GLY A 53 5.18 -7.50 -6.85
CA GLY A 53 4.21 -6.47 -7.16
C GLY A 53 2.94 -7.02 -7.80
N VAL A 54 3.05 -8.00 -8.69
CA VAL A 54 1.88 -8.69 -9.27
C VAL A 54 1.02 -9.37 -8.19
N MET A 55 1.63 -9.85 -7.10
CA MET A 55 0.91 -10.48 -5.99
C MET A 55 0.42 -9.48 -4.93
N SER A 56 0.90 -8.23 -4.97
CA SER A 56 0.66 -7.23 -3.92
C SER A 56 -0.82 -6.89 -3.69
N PHE A 57 -1.70 -7.10 -4.68
CA PHE A 57 -3.14 -6.90 -4.53
C PHE A 57 -3.75 -7.77 -3.41
N LEU A 58 -3.16 -8.92 -3.11
CA LEU A 58 -3.55 -9.83 -2.02
C LEU A 58 -3.44 -9.18 -0.63
N THR A 59 -2.63 -8.14 -0.48
CA THR A 59 -2.42 -7.44 0.81
C THR A 59 -3.58 -6.51 1.20
N ASP A 60 -4.49 -6.22 0.28
CA ASP A 60 -5.62 -5.32 0.55
C ASP A 60 -6.96 -5.85 0.04
N LEU A 61 -7.03 -6.44 -1.16
CA LEU A 61 -8.28 -6.89 -1.79
C LEU A 61 -9.44 -5.86 -1.73
N GLY A 62 -9.12 -4.56 -1.60
CA GLY A 62 -10.09 -3.47 -1.43
C GLY A 62 -10.61 -3.24 0.00
N TYR A 63 -10.13 -3.99 0.98
CA TYR A 63 -10.57 -3.93 2.37
C TYR A 63 -10.34 -2.55 3.01
N SER A 64 -9.22 -1.87 2.72
CA SER A 64 -9.01 -0.47 3.18
C SER A 64 -10.13 0.47 2.76
N THR A 65 -10.65 0.32 1.55
CA THR A 65 -11.76 1.15 1.06
C THR A 65 -13.07 0.78 1.75
N ALA A 66 -13.32 -0.52 1.96
CA ALA A 66 -14.50 -0.98 2.69
C ALA A 66 -14.49 -0.48 4.16
N TYR A 67 -13.34 -0.55 4.82
CA TYR A 67 -13.13 -0.06 6.18
C TYR A 67 -13.44 1.43 6.32
N VAL A 68 -12.89 2.27 5.44
CA VAL A 68 -13.14 3.73 5.47
C VAL A 68 -14.63 4.04 5.31
N ARG A 69 -15.33 3.31 4.43
CA ARG A 69 -16.77 3.48 4.22
C ARG A 69 -17.60 3.00 5.41
N TYR A 70 -17.22 1.86 6.00
CA TYR A 70 -17.85 1.32 7.20
C TYR A 70 -17.70 2.28 8.36
N MET A 71 -16.51 2.83 8.59
CA MET A 71 -16.29 3.77 9.67
C MET A 71 -17.00 5.11 9.48
N ALA A 72 -17.23 5.52 8.23
CA ALA A 72 -17.94 6.76 7.93
C ALA A 72 -19.42 6.75 8.36
N THR A 73 -19.99 5.59 8.71
CA THR A 73 -21.37 5.49 9.23
C THR A 73 -21.47 5.75 10.74
N GLY A 74 -20.35 6.04 11.44
CA GLY A 74 -20.36 6.39 12.87
C GLY A 74 -20.26 5.19 13.82
N GLU A 75 -19.68 4.09 13.35
CA GLU A 75 -19.46 2.86 14.12
C GLU A 75 -18.34 3.02 15.18
N ASP A 76 -18.31 2.09 16.15
CA ASP A 76 -17.29 2.08 17.22
C ASP A 76 -15.86 1.90 16.68
N GLU A 77 -15.03 2.93 16.87
CA GLU A 77 -13.64 2.96 16.41
C GLU A 77 -12.77 1.85 17.03
N GLY A 78 -13.03 1.44 18.28
CA GLY A 78 -12.22 0.45 18.98
C GLY A 78 -12.33 -0.93 18.33
N THR A 79 -13.57 -1.40 18.16
CA THR A 79 -13.87 -2.69 17.55
C THR A 79 -13.48 -2.72 16.07
N ALA A 80 -13.70 -1.62 15.34
CA ALA A 80 -13.40 -1.55 13.93
C ALA A 80 -11.89 -1.50 13.63
N ASN A 81 -11.10 -0.74 14.40
CA ASN A 81 -9.63 -0.69 14.22
C ASN A 81 -8.96 -2.04 14.51
N SER A 82 -9.41 -2.75 15.55
CA SER A 82 -8.86 -4.08 15.88
C SER A 82 -9.18 -5.11 14.80
N ASN A 83 -10.43 -5.14 14.32
CA ASN A 83 -10.83 -5.98 13.18
C ASN A 83 -10.06 -5.61 11.91
N PHE A 84 -9.81 -4.32 11.69
CA PHE A 84 -9.04 -3.87 10.53
C PHE A 84 -7.62 -4.44 10.53
N LEU A 85 -6.92 -4.31 11.66
CA LEU A 85 -5.58 -4.85 11.81
C LEU A 85 -5.56 -6.37 11.70
N PHE A 86 -6.54 -7.06 12.30
CA PHE A 86 -6.65 -8.52 12.20
C PHE A 86 -6.80 -8.99 10.75
N ILE A 87 -7.71 -8.36 9.99
CA ILE A 87 -7.94 -8.70 8.59
C ILE A 87 -6.70 -8.35 7.75
N LYS A 88 -6.06 -7.20 7.98
CA LYS A 88 -4.80 -6.85 7.31
C LYS A 88 -3.68 -7.86 7.57
N LEU A 89 -3.55 -8.37 8.80
CA LEU A 89 -2.59 -9.42 9.12
C LEU A 89 -2.90 -10.70 8.33
N LEU A 90 -4.17 -11.11 8.28
CA LEU A 90 -4.59 -12.28 7.54
C LEU A 90 -4.29 -12.14 6.04
N LEU A 91 -4.64 -11.01 5.43
CA LEU A 91 -4.31 -10.72 4.03
C LEU A 91 -2.79 -10.66 3.80
N GLY A 92 -2.04 -10.09 4.74
CA GLY A 92 -0.57 -10.08 4.69
C GLY A 92 0.02 -11.49 4.68
N PHE A 93 -0.45 -12.38 5.56
CA PHE A 93 -0.01 -13.78 5.59
C PHE A 93 -0.43 -14.53 4.33
N LEU A 94 -1.64 -14.29 3.82
CA LEU A 94 -2.10 -14.84 2.55
C LEU A 94 -1.17 -14.43 1.40
N PHE A 95 -0.85 -13.14 1.30
CA PHE A 95 0.11 -12.61 0.34
C PHE A 95 1.49 -13.28 0.45
N ALA A 96 2.04 -13.36 1.66
CA ALA A 96 3.35 -13.97 1.90
C ALA A 96 3.36 -15.45 1.51
N PHE A 97 2.31 -16.18 1.91
CA PHE A 97 2.14 -17.60 1.59
C PHE A 97 2.03 -17.84 0.08
N VAL A 98 1.15 -17.12 -0.61
CA VAL A 98 0.93 -17.29 -2.06
C VAL A 98 2.19 -16.90 -2.85
N THR A 99 2.86 -15.81 -2.46
CA THR A 99 4.08 -15.36 -3.13
C THR A 99 5.23 -16.36 -2.93
N TYR A 100 5.42 -16.85 -1.71
CA TYR A 100 6.42 -17.88 -1.43
C TYR A 100 6.10 -19.21 -2.12
N ALA A 101 4.85 -19.65 -2.11
CA ALA A 101 4.42 -20.85 -2.82
C ALA A 101 4.65 -20.73 -4.34
N SER A 102 4.38 -19.56 -4.93
CA SER A 102 4.68 -19.28 -6.34
C SER A 102 6.17 -19.43 -6.65
N LEU A 103 7.04 -18.95 -5.75
CA LEU A 103 8.50 -19.11 -5.85
C LEU A 103 8.90 -20.59 -5.85
N LEU A 104 8.38 -21.38 -4.91
CA LEU A 104 8.66 -22.82 -4.82
C LEU A 104 8.13 -23.61 -6.02
N ILE A 105 6.94 -23.24 -6.51
CA ILE A 105 6.39 -23.85 -7.73
C ILE A 105 7.34 -23.59 -8.91
N TRP A 106 7.88 -22.38 -9.03
CA TRP A 106 8.84 -22.04 -10.08
C TRP A 106 10.16 -22.83 -9.94
N THR A 107 10.77 -22.83 -8.75
CA THR A 107 12.10 -23.41 -8.55
C THR A 107 12.09 -24.93 -8.43
N ASP A 108 11.15 -25.49 -7.66
CA ASP A 108 11.21 -26.88 -7.20
C ASP A 108 10.26 -27.78 -8.01
N VAL A 109 9.11 -27.26 -8.42
CA VAL A 109 8.14 -28.05 -9.19
C VAL A 109 8.45 -27.99 -10.68
N LEU A 110 8.62 -26.77 -11.22
CA LEU A 110 8.95 -26.56 -12.63
C LEU A 110 10.44 -26.73 -12.93
N HIS A 111 11.28 -26.87 -11.90
CA HIS A 111 12.73 -27.02 -12.01
C HIS A 111 13.36 -25.90 -12.85
N ARG A 112 12.81 -24.68 -12.76
CA ARG A 112 13.30 -23.52 -13.50
C ARG A 112 14.24 -22.70 -12.63
N GLY A 113 15.39 -22.36 -13.20
CA GLY A 113 16.31 -21.42 -12.61
C GLY A 113 15.89 -19.96 -12.83
N PHE A 114 16.55 -19.07 -12.09
CA PHE A 114 16.59 -17.64 -12.38
C PHE A 114 17.78 -17.32 -13.29
N GLU A 115 17.72 -16.20 -14.02
CA GLU A 115 18.85 -15.77 -14.87
C GLU A 115 20.09 -15.48 -14.00
N GLN A 116 19.86 -14.90 -12.83
CA GLN A 116 20.87 -14.68 -11.81
C GLN A 116 20.45 -15.30 -10.48
N SER A 117 21.37 -15.99 -9.79
CA SER A 117 21.08 -16.60 -8.48
C SER A 117 20.63 -15.59 -7.41
N VAL A 118 20.92 -14.30 -7.60
CA VAL A 118 20.54 -13.22 -6.68
C VAL A 118 19.04 -12.90 -6.76
N GLU A 119 18.38 -13.16 -7.89
CA GLU A 119 16.95 -12.85 -8.08
C GLU A 119 16.06 -13.57 -7.06
N TYR A 120 16.37 -14.84 -6.76
CA TYR A 120 15.69 -15.61 -5.73
C TYR A 120 15.70 -14.90 -4.36
N TRP A 121 16.87 -14.43 -3.94
CA TRP A 121 17.05 -13.77 -2.65
C TRP A 121 16.38 -12.40 -2.59
N VAL A 122 16.38 -11.68 -3.71
CA VAL A 122 15.69 -10.39 -3.81
C VAL A 122 14.18 -10.57 -3.67
N VAL A 123 13.59 -11.54 -4.36
CA VAL A 123 12.16 -11.85 -4.22
C VAL A 123 11.84 -12.23 -2.77
N LEU A 124 12.65 -13.12 -2.18
CA LEU A 124 12.47 -13.56 -0.79
C LEU A 124 12.58 -12.40 0.21
N GLY A 125 13.51 -11.46 -0.01
CA GLY A 125 13.67 -10.26 0.81
C GLY A 125 12.53 -9.23 0.65
N LEU A 126 11.88 -9.19 -0.52
CA LEU A 126 10.76 -8.29 -0.78
C LEU A 126 9.45 -8.75 -0.13
N ILE A 127 9.26 -10.06 0.12
CA ILE A 127 8.07 -10.57 0.81
C ILE A 127 7.83 -9.89 2.17
N PRO A 128 8.78 -9.91 3.13
CA PRO A 128 8.56 -9.23 4.42
C PRO A 128 8.43 -7.72 4.25
N TYR A 129 9.14 -7.11 3.30
CA TYR A 129 9.01 -5.68 3.01
C TYR A 129 7.57 -5.30 2.62
N TYR A 130 6.97 -6.00 1.65
CA TYR A 130 5.58 -5.75 1.24
C TYR A 130 4.57 -6.09 2.34
N PHE A 131 4.84 -7.14 3.12
CA PHE A 131 4.01 -7.49 4.29
C PHE A 131 3.94 -6.33 5.29
N PHE A 132 5.07 -5.79 5.75
CA PHE A 132 5.08 -4.68 6.71
C PHE A 132 4.58 -3.37 6.09
N MET A 133 4.88 -3.12 4.82
CA MET A 133 4.35 -1.97 4.09
C MET A 133 2.81 -1.98 4.07
N SER A 134 2.20 -3.17 3.94
CA SER A 134 0.73 -3.29 3.96
C SER A 134 0.12 -2.92 5.33
N LEU A 135 0.79 -3.25 6.44
CA LEU A 135 0.36 -2.86 7.79
C LEU A 135 0.55 -1.36 8.02
N GLY A 136 1.60 -0.77 7.45
CA GLY A 136 1.86 0.67 7.45
C GLY A 136 0.78 1.51 6.74
N SER A 137 -0.16 0.88 6.02
CA SER A 137 -1.31 1.58 5.43
C SER A 137 -2.37 2.00 6.46
N PHE A 138 -2.33 1.49 7.69
CA PHE A 138 -3.31 1.79 8.74
C PHE A 138 -3.48 3.29 9.04
N PRO A 139 -2.44 4.09 9.30
CA PRO A 139 -2.60 5.53 9.60
C PRO A 139 -3.24 6.31 8.45
N GLN A 140 -2.98 5.89 7.21
CA GLN A 140 -3.55 6.51 6.02
C GLN A 140 -5.06 6.25 5.94
N SER A 141 -5.49 5.01 6.18
CA SER A 141 -6.90 4.64 6.20
C SER A 141 -7.64 5.26 7.38
N TYR A 142 -7.00 5.34 8.55
CA TYR A 142 -7.54 6.04 9.72
C TYR A 142 -7.78 7.52 9.43
N HIS A 143 -6.80 8.24 8.86
CA HIS A 143 -6.98 9.66 8.54
C HIS A 143 -8.06 9.91 7.47
N ARG A 144 -8.18 9.00 6.48
CA ARG A 144 -9.22 9.08 5.44
C ARG A 144 -10.63 8.92 6.01
N THR A 145 -10.78 8.12 7.05
CA THR A 145 -12.05 7.91 7.76
C THR A 145 -12.58 9.19 8.37
N HIS A 146 -11.75 9.92 9.12
CA HIS A 146 -12.12 11.20 9.74
C HIS A 146 -12.53 12.25 8.70
N LEU A 147 -11.85 12.25 7.54
CA LEU A 147 -12.18 13.13 6.43
C LEU A 147 -13.51 12.78 5.73
N GLN A 148 -13.86 11.49 5.63
CA GLN A 148 -15.14 11.08 5.04
C GLN A 148 -16.30 11.26 6.00
N SER A 149 -16.12 10.94 7.28
CA SER A 149 -17.12 11.14 8.33
C SER A 149 -17.53 12.62 8.42
N ALA A 150 -16.56 13.54 8.32
CA ALA A 150 -16.84 14.98 8.25
C ALA A 150 -17.74 15.37 7.05
N LYS A 151 -17.67 14.66 5.92
CA LYS A 151 -18.54 14.92 4.75
C LYS A 151 -19.97 14.44 4.98
N PHE A 152 -20.18 13.36 5.74
CA PHE A 152 -21.50 12.84 6.08
C PHE A 152 -22.18 13.59 7.23
N ALA A 153 -21.44 14.31 8.07
CA ALA A 153 -22.00 15.13 9.14
C ALA A 153 -22.57 16.49 8.65
N ILE A 154 -22.07 17.01 7.53
CA ILE A 154 -22.43 18.33 6.98
C ILE A 154 -23.82 18.40 6.28
N PRO A 155 -24.44 17.35 5.71
CA PRO A 155 -25.78 17.44 5.13
C PRO A 155 -26.89 17.66 6.16
N LEU A 156 -26.65 17.43 7.46
CA LEU A 156 -27.71 17.46 8.47
C LEU A 156 -28.05 18.88 8.98
N ILE A 157 -27.20 19.89 8.72
CA ILE A 157 -27.39 21.27 9.22
C ILE A 157 -27.98 22.19 8.13
N ALA A 158 -28.08 21.74 6.88
CA ALA A 158 -28.67 22.51 5.79
C ALA A 158 -30.22 22.38 5.71
N ASP A 159 -30.79 21.38 6.39
CA ASP A 159 -32.22 21.07 6.42
C ASP A 159 -32.87 21.35 7.81
N ALA A 160 -32.21 22.11 8.70
CA ALA A 160 -32.70 22.47 10.04
C ALA A 160 -32.89 23.98 10.21
#